data_AF-M1MCZ2-F1
#
_entry.id   AF-M1MCZ2-F1
#
_cell.length_a   1.000
_cell.length_b   1.000
_cell.length_c   1.000
_cell.angle_alpha   90.00
_cell.angle_beta   90.00
_cell.angle_gamma   90.00
#
_symmetry.space_group_name_H-M   'P 1'
#
loop_
_entity.id
_entity.type
_entity.pdbx_description
1 polymer ?
#
loop_
_entity_poly.entity_id
_entity_poly.type
_entity_poly.pdbx_seq_one_letter_code
_entity_poly.pdbx_strand_id
1 'polypeptide(L)'
;MFILFLYAICFPSSKYFYFKSPYENNKRVLIVNETYFLGSGTGYFYERKNIIFIKCMNQSINYDSTPFSNREVKVKWLDEKNVQIDYINNSVGHHETELIKFDE
;
A
#
# COMPACT_ATOMS: atom_id res chain seq x y z
N MET A 1 22.31 9.79 26.88
CA MET A 1 21.69 8.71 26.08
C MET A 1 20.17 8.94 25.95
N PHE A 2 19.74 10.13 25.54
CA PHE A 2 18.32 10.46 25.28
C PHE A 2 18.14 10.91 23.82
N ILE A 3 19.19 11.48 23.22
CA ILE A 3 19.22 11.98 21.84
C ILE A 3 19.15 10.85 20.80
N LEU A 4 19.72 9.67 21.08
CA LEU A 4 19.64 8.50 20.19
C LEU A 4 18.22 7.91 20.11
N PHE A 5 17.43 8.03 21.18
CA PHE A 5 16.06 7.50 21.22
C PHE A 5 15.08 8.35 20.39
N LEU A 6 15.27 9.68 20.38
CA LEU A 6 14.47 10.60 19.55
C LEU A 6 14.74 10.44 18.05
N TYR A 7 15.95 10.06 17.66
CA TYR A 7 16.31 9.89 16.25
C TYR A 7 15.56 8.70 15.60
N ALA A 8 15.37 7.60 16.33
CA ALA A 8 14.60 6.44 15.85
C ALA A 8 13.10 6.73 15.71
N ILE A 9 12.59 7.74 16.43
CA ILE A 9 11.19 8.19 16.40
C ILE A 9 10.96 9.20 15.24
N CYS A 10 11.99 9.73 14.59
CA CYS A 10 11.79 10.78 13.57
C CYS A 10 11.74 10.30 12.11
N PHE A 11 12.05 9.03 11.83
CA PHE A 11 12.10 8.54 10.45
C PHE A 11 11.19 7.31 10.29
N PRO A 12 9.90 7.52 9.97
CA PRO A 12 9.05 6.40 9.56
C PRO A 12 9.70 5.73 8.34
N SER A 13 9.90 4.42 8.43
CA SER A 13 10.40 3.64 7.30
C SER A 13 9.28 3.56 6.26
N SER A 14 9.43 4.27 5.14
CA SER A 14 8.52 4.20 4.00
C SER A 14 9.07 3.26 2.92
N LYS A 15 8.25 2.35 2.40
CA LYS A 15 8.59 1.51 1.24
C LYS A 15 7.50 1.59 0.17
N TYR A 16 7.93 1.57 -1.10
CA TYR A 16 7.02 1.64 -2.23
C TYR A 16 6.90 0.29 -2.93
N PHE A 17 5.67 -0.13 -3.18
CA PHE A 17 5.33 -1.35 -3.92
C PHE A 17 4.56 -0.98 -5.18
N TYR A 18 4.84 -1.68 -6.28
CA TYR A 18 4.31 -1.35 -7.60
C TYR A 18 3.64 -2.59 -8.19
N PHE A 19 2.35 -2.47 -8.49
CA PHE A 19 1.57 -3.53 -9.12
C PHE A 19 1.10 -3.03 -10.49
N LYS A 20 1.59 -3.66 -11.56
CA LYS A 20 1.22 -3.27 -12.93
C LYS A 20 -0.12 -3.90 -13.30
N SER A 21 -0.98 -3.12 -13.96
CA SER A 21 -2.20 -3.63 -14.59
C SER A 21 -1.83 -4.67 -15.65
N PRO A 22 -2.55 -5.81 -15.71
CA PRO A 22 -2.41 -6.78 -16.80
C PRO A 22 -3.17 -6.36 -18.08
N TYR A 23 -3.98 -5.30 -18.03
CA TYR A 23 -4.82 -4.89 -19.16
C TYR A 23 -4.04 -4.00 -20.15
N GLU A 24 -3.95 -4.42 -21.41
CA GLU A 24 -3.13 -3.73 -22.43
C GLU A 24 -3.63 -2.32 -22.77
N ASN A 25 -4.94 -2.07 -22.67
CA ASN A 25 -5.55 -0.78 -22.99
C ASN A 25 -5.17 0.33 -22.00
N ASN A 26 -4.66 -0.04 -20.81
CA ASN A 26 -4.26 0.93 -19.81
C ASN A 26 -2.95 0.54 -19.10
N LYS A 27 -1.91 1.37 -19.28
CA LYS A 27 -0.63 1.22 -18.55
C LYS A 27 -0.75 1.76 -17.11
N ARG A 28 -1.83 1.38 -16.40
CA ARG A 28 -2.05 1.73 -15.00
C ARG A 28 -1.12 0.93 -14.10
N VAL A 29 -0.65 1.56 -13.05
CA VAL A 29 0.12 0.93 -11.97
C VAL A 29 -0.47 1.39 -10.66
N LEU A 30 -0.85 0.43 -9.82
CA LEU A 30 -1.14 0.69 -8.41
C LEU A 30 0.19 0.81 -7.68
N ILE A 31 0.37 1.91 -6.95
CA ILE A 31 1.51 2.14 -6.10
C ILE A 31 1.01 2.16 -4.65
N VAL A 32 1.70 1.42 -3.78
CA VAL A 32 1.43 1.42 -2.34
C VAL A 32 2.64 1.99 -1.65
N ASN A 33 2.45 3.06 -0.88
CA ASN A 33 3.44 3.55 0.07
C ASN A 33 3.12 2.95 1.45
N GLU A 34 3.91 1.96 1.84
CA GLU A 34 3.83 1.33 3.15
C GLU A 34 4.66 2.14 4.14
N THR A 35 4.02 2.76 5.12
CA THR A 35 4.68 3.47 6.22
C THR A 35 4.47 2.71 7.51
N TYR A 36 5.51 2.58 8.34
CA TYR A 36 5.40 1.95 9.65
C TYR A 36 6.08 2.80 10.70
N PHE A 37 5.36 3.05 11.80
CA PHE A 37 5.81 3.89 12.87
C PHE A 37 5.17 3.51 14.21
N LEU A 38 6.00 3.29 15.23
CA LEU A 38 5.56 3.00 16.61
C LEU A 38 4.49 1.89 16.72
N GLY A 39 4.65 0.79 15.98
CA GLY A 39 3.76 -0.37 16.09
C GLY A 39 2.54 -0.33 15.18
N SER A 40 2.29 0.79 14.50
CA SER A 40 1.20 0.96 13.55
C SER A 40 1.77 1.32 12.18
N GLY A 41 1.11 0.88 11.12
CA GLY A 41 1.44 1.30 9.79
C GLY A 41 0.24 1.67 8.95
N THR A 42 0.53 2.45 7.91
CA THR A 42 -0.48 2.99 7.00
C THR A 42 -0.01 2.85 5.56
N GLY A 43 -0.86 2.22 4.75
CA GLY A 43 -0.68 2.02 3.31
C GLY A 43 -1.43 3.10 2.56
N TYR A 44 -0.69 4.04 1.98
CA TYR A 44 -1.27 5.05 1.10
C TYR A 44 -1.25 4.55 -0.35
N PHE A 45 -2.38 4.70 -1.04
CA PHE A 45 -2.52 4.26 -2.42
C PHE A 45 -2.32 5.41 -3.39
N TYR A 46 -1.61 5.12 -4.48
CA TYR A 46 -1.45 6.04 -5.60
C TYR A 46 -1.71 5.30 -6.90
N GLU A 47 -2.28 6.00 -7.85
CA GLU A 47 -2.43 5.54 -9.22
C GLU A 47 -1.34 6.18 -10.06
N ARG A 48 -0.63 5.39 -10.86
CA ARG A 48 0.15 5.92 -11.98
C ARG A 48 -0.50 5.54 -13.30
N LYS A 49 -0.90 6.55 -14.09
CA LYS A 49 -1.31 6.38 -15.49
C LYS A 49 -0.11 6.73 -16.39
N ASN A 50 0.33 5.79 -17.24
CA ASN A 50 1.49 5.95 -18.13
C ASN A 50 2.80 6.23 -17.36
N ILE A 51 3.70 7.06 -17.93
CA ILE A 51 5.04 7.32 -17.37
C ILE A 51 5.06 8.48 -16.36
N ILE A 52 4.14 9.43 -16.48
CA ILE A 52 4.34 10.78 -15.90
C ILE A 52 3.35 11.12 -14.79
N PHE A 53 2.12 10.59 -14.83
CA PHE A 53 1.06 11.03 -13.93
C PHE A 53 0.91 10.08 -12.75
N ILE A 54 1.31 10.53 -11.54
CA ILE A 54 1.06 9.85 -10.27
C ILE A 54 0.00 10.66 -9.51
N LYS A 55 -1.12 10.03 -9.17
CA LYS A 55 -2.24 10.60 -8.43
C LYS A 55 -2.36 9.91 -7.08
N CYS A 56 -2.39 10.67 -6.00
CA CYS A 56 -2.77 10.15 -4.69
C CYS A 56 -4.25 9.75 -4.71
N MET A 57 -4.56 8.55 -4.24
CA MET A 57 -5.93 8.08 -4.11
C MET A 57 -6.43 8.48 -2.72
N ASN A 58 -7.71 8.87 -2.60
CA ASN A 58 -8.33 9.16 -1.31
C ASN A 58 -8.74 7.86 -0.59
N GLN A 59 -7.83 6.89 -0.55
CA GLN A 59 -7.98 5.58 0.06
C GLN A 59 -6.67 5.25 0.76
N SER A 60 -6.77 4.69 1.96
CA SER A 60 -5.64 4.21 2.74
C SER A 60 -6.09 3.08 3.63
N ILE A 61 -5.19 2.15 3.92
CA ILE A 61 -5.42 1.07 4.88
C ILE A 61 -4.48 1.23 6.06
N ASN A 62 -4.99 0.97 7.26
CA ASN A 62 -4.17 0.90 8.45
C ASN A 62 -3.96 -0.56 8.80
N TYR A 63 -2.75 -0.88 9.26
CA TYR A 63 -2.36 -2.22 9.63
C TYR A 63 -1.50 -2.17 10.88
N ASP A 64 -1.58 -3.21 11.70
CA ASP A 64 -0.75 -3.33 12.91
C ASP A 64 0.61 -3.99 12.61
N SER A 65 0.81 -4.44 11.37
CA SER A 65 2.02 -5.10 10.87
C SER A 65 2.40 -4.56 9.48
N THR A 66 3.46 -5.03 8.82
CA THR A 66 3.85 -4.55 7.48
C THR A 66 3.55 -5.60 6.39
N PRO A 67 2.28 -5.78 5.98
CA PRO A 67 1.88 -6.89 5.12
C PRO A 67 2.55 -6.86 3.73
N PHE A 68 2.84 -5.69 3.19
CA PHE A 68 3.52 -5.57 1.89
C PHE A 68 5.00 -5.91 2.03
N SER A 69 5.67 -5.44 3.09
CA SER A 69 7.07 -5.81 3.39
C SER A 69 7.23 -7.31 3.68
N ASN A 70 6.26 -7.91 4.38
CA ASN A 70 6.28 -9.32 4.75
C ASN A 70 5.86 -10.25 3.60
N ARG A 71 5.43 -9.69 2.46
CA ARG A 71 4.89 -10.44 1.31
C ARG A 71 3.66 -11.28 1.66
N GLU A 72 2.92 -10.85 2.68
CA GLU A 72 1.66 -11.45 3.14
C GLU A 72 0.46 -10.78 2.45
N VAL A 73 0.66 -10.36 1.20
CA VAL A 73 -0.34 -9.66 0.40
C VAL A 73 -0.53 -10.36 -0.94
N LYS A 74 -1.78 -10.49 -1.36
CA LYS A 74 -2.17 -10.89 -2.71
C LYS A 74 -2.88 -9.73 -3.37
N VAL A 75 -2.42 -9.34 -4.54
CA VAL A 75 -3.02 -8.27 -5.33
C VAL A 75 -3.63 -8.89 -6.58
N LYS A 76 -4.93 -8.66 -6.77
CA LYS A 76 -5.69 -9.18 -7.90
C LYS A 76 -6.39 -8.02 -8.61
N TRP A 77 -6.08 -7.84 -9.89
CA TRP A 77 -6.82 -6.93 -10.76
C TRP A 77 -8.15 -7.59 -11.12
N LEU A 78 -9.28 -6.95 -10.77
CA LEU A 78 -10.62 -7.44 -11.10
C LEU A 78 -11.03 -6.95 -12.50
N ASP A 79 -10.70 -5.70 -12.80
CA ASP A 79 -10.87 -5.06 -14.10
C ASP A 79 -9.89 -3.87 -14.23
N GLU A 80 -10.07 -3.09 -15.30
CA GLU A 80 -9.26 -1.92 -15.63
C GLU A 80 -9.26 -0.79 -14.57
N LYS A 81 -10.24 -0.78 -13.66
CA LYS A 81 -10.48 0.28 -12.66
C LYS A 81 -10.49 -0.25 -11.21
N ASN A 82 -10.57 -1.56 -11.01
CA ASN A 82 -10.77 -2.16 -9.70
C ASN A 82 -9.66 -3.17 -9.37
N VAL A 83 -9.04 -3.00 -8.21
CA VAL A 83 -8.00 -3.89 -7.67
C VAL A 83 -8.42 -4.39 -6.30
N GLN A 84 -8.39 -5.69 -6.11
CA GLN A 84 -8.58 -6.33 -4.82
C GLN A 84 -7.22 -6.60 -4.18
N ILE A 85 -7.09 -6.24 -2.91
CA ILE A 85 -5.92 -6.52 -2.08
C ILE A 85 -6.37 -7.41 -0.93
N ASP A 86 -5.83 -8.62 -0.86
CA ASP A 86 -6.02 -9.51 0.28
C ASP A 86 -4.73 -9.53 1.11
N TYR A 87 -4.82 -9.24 2.41
CA TYR A 87 -3.68 -9.29 3.32
C TYR A 87 -4.05 -9.96 4.64
N ILE A 88 -3.02 -10.37 5.40
CA ILE A 88 -3.19 -10.88 6.75
C ILE A 88 -2.86 -9.74 7.73
N ASN A 89 -3.83 -9.40 8.59
CA ASN A 89 -3.57 -8.48 9.68
C ASN A 89 -3.12 -9.27 10.92
N ASN A 90 -1.80 -9.27 11.16
CA ASN A 90 -1.16 -10.11 12.17
C ASN A 90 -1.54 -9.81 13.63
N SER A 91 -2.21 -8.69 13.92
CA SER A 91 -2.77 -8.44 15.26
C SER A 91 -3.88 -9.44 15.62
N VAL A 92 -4.60 -9.95 14.61
CA VAL A 92 -5.81 -10.75 14.84
C VAL A 92 -5.75 -12.09 14.07
N GLY A 93 -4.79 -12.26 13.14
CA GLY A 93 -4.69 -13.46 12.30
C GLY A 93 -5.83 -13.59 11.28
N HIS A 94 -6.54 -12.50 11.02
CA HIS A 94 -7.63 -12.46 10.05
C HIS A 94 -7.14 -12.05 8.67
N HIS A 95 -7.75 -12.66 7.66
CA HIS A 95 -7.66 -12.19 6.29
C HIS A 95 -8.56 -10.98 6.11
N GLU A 96 -7.98 -9.87 5.68
CA GLU A 96 -8.70 -8.67 5.29
C GLU A 96 -8.63 -8.53 3.77
N THR A 97 -9.75 -8.10 3.18
CA THR A 97 -9.89 -7.86 1.75
C THR A 97 -10.32 -6.42 1.54
N GLU A 98 -9.54 -5.69 0.76
CA GLU A 98 -9.77 -4.29 0.45
C GLU A 98 -9.95 -4.09 -1.05
N LEU A 99 -10.99 -3.35 -1.43
CA LEU A 99 -11.30 -3.04 -2.82
C LEU A 99 -10.85 -1.62 -3.15
N ILE A 100 -9.77 -1.53 -3.91
CA ILE A 100 -9.22 -0.28 -4.40
C ILE A 100 -9.88 0.08 -5.72
N LYS A 101 -10.59 1.21 -5.73
CA LYS A 101 -11.25 1.76 -6.92
C LYS A 101 -10.48 2.96 -7.42
N PHE A 102 -10.02 2.91 -8.67
CA PHE A 102 -9.47 4.10 -9.31
C PHE A 102 -10.60 5.05 -9.67
N ASP A 103 -10.50 6.30 -9.22
CA ASP A 103 -11.39 7.37 -9.68
C ASP A 103 -11.26 7.55 -11.20
N GLU A 104 -12.32 8.06 -11.83
CA GLU A 104 -12.29 8.44 -13.25
C GLU A 104 -11.33 9.60 -13.52
#